data_AF-A0A7C4SX95-F1
#
_entry.id   AF-A0A7C4SX95-F1
#
_cell.length_a   1.000
_cell.length_b   1.000
_cell.length_c   1.000
_cell.angle_alpha   90.00
_cell.angle_beta   90.00
_cell.angle_gamma   90.00
#
_symmetry.space_group_name_H-M   'P 1'
#
loop_
_entity.id
_entity.type
_entity.pdbx_description
1 polymer ?
#
loop_
_entity_poly.entity_id
_entity_poly.type
_entity_poly.pdbx_seq_one_letter_code
_entity_poly.pdbx_strand_id
1 'polypeptide(L)'
;MPKAHRVVVEVTVVFSVVLGLCKVLDGLRDVPWIARHDVVALGAAALFLYVPLIMLKATGARPEEFGITSRGLGTSIWTAVGLAALFVPAFLLLYGAYRTLWLGAPLRLAFPSGWPLLLAYHLFCVALPEEVFYRGYVQSRLNGAMPRRIRLFSTALGFGWFYAAFLFALGHFIMVHRLERWATFLPGLVFGWMRERTGGIAAPTVFHALCNGAVLFVT
;
A
#
# COMPACT_ATOMS: atom_id res chain seq x y z
N MET A 1 -11.69 -17.41 -21.56
CA MET A 1 -11.54 -16.43 -20.45
C MET A 1 -12.16 -16.79 -19.07
N PRO A 2 -12.70 -18.00 -18.78
CA PRO A 2 -13.30 -18.29 -17.45
C PRO A 2 -12.36 -18.08 -16.24
N LYS A 3 -11.06 -18.33 -16.42
CA LYS A 3 -10.05 -18.20 -15.35
C LYS A 3 -9.87 -16.74 -14.88
N ALA A 4 -9.83 -15.79 -15.80
CA ALA A 4 -9.63 -14.37 -15.49
C ALA A 4 -10.80 -13.81 -14.67
N HIS A 5 -12.04 -14.10 -15.08
CA HIS A 5 -13.24 -13.69 -14.37
C HIS A 5 -13.27 -14.26 -12.93
N ARG A 6 -12.97 -15.56 -12.77
CA ARG A 6 -12.92 -16.20 -11.44
C ARG A 6 -11.92 -15.52 -10.50
N VAL A 7 -10.74 -15.15 -11.00
CA VAL A 7 -9.72 -14.48 -10.19
C VAL A 7 -10.11 -13.05 -9.82
N VAL A 8 -10.77 -12.30 -10.71
CA VAL A 8 -11.32 -10.98 -10.35
C VAL A 8 -12.35 -11.12 -9.23
N VAL A 9 -13.30 -12.05 -9.38
CA VAL A 9 -14.32 -12.29 -8.35
C VAL A 9 -13.69 -12.71 -7.02
N GLU A 10 -12.73 -13.64 -7.03
CA GLU A 10 -11.96 -14.05 -5.84
C GLU A 10 -11.34 -12.84 -5.14
N VAL A 11 -10.58 -12.04 -5.88
CA VAL A 11 -9.88 -10.86 -5.35
C VAL A 11 -10.85 -9.83 -4.81
N THR A 12 -11.93 -9.53 -5.53
CA THR A 12 -12.94 -8.56 -5.10
C THR A 12 -13.66 -9.04 -3.84
N VAL A 13 -14.02 -10.32 -3.75
CA VAL A 13 -14.65 -10.89 -2.54
C VAL A 13 -13.70 -10.82 -1.35
N VAL A 14 -12.45 -11.25 -1.50
CA VAL A 14 -11.45 -11.20 -0.43
C VAL A 14 -11.22 -9.75 0.02
N PHE A 15 -11.10 -8.81 -0.92
CA PHE A 15 -11.00 -7.38 -0.63
C PHE A 15 -12.23 -6.87 0.16
N SER A 16 -13.44 -7.17 -0.30
CA SER A 16 -14.67 -6.74 0.38
C SER A 16 -14.79 -7.31 1.79
N VAL A 17 -14.42 -8.57 2.00
CA VAL A 17 -14.41 -9.20 3.34
C VAL A 17 -13.39 -8.54 4.25
N VAL A 18 -12.14 -8.37 3.80
CA VAL A 18 -11.08 -7.72 4.58
C VAL A 18 -11.48 -6.29 4.95
N LEU A 19 -11.98 -5.52 3.97
CA LEU A 19 -12.42 -4.15 4.21
C LEU A 19 -13.64 -4.06 5.13
N GLY A 20 -14.59 -4.98 4.99
CA GLY A 20 -15.74 -5.10 5.90
C GLY A 20 -15.30 -5.37 7.33
N LEU A 21 -14.36 -6.29 7.54
CA LEU A 21 -13.79 -6.58 8.86
C LEU A 21 -13.02 -5.38 9.42
N CYS A 22 -12.21 -4.70 8.60
CA CYS A 22 -11.56 -3.44 9.00
C CYS A 22 -12.59 -2.37 9.41
N LYS A 23 -13.74 -2.28 8.71
CA LYS A 23 -14.78 -1.31 9.05
C LYS A 23 -15.52 -1.66 10.34
N VAL A 24 -15.74 -2.95 10.61
CA VAL A 24 -16.25 -3.42 11.91
C VAL A 24 -15.26 -3.06 13.02
N LEU A 25 -13.97 -3.31 12.84
CA LEU A 25 -12.93 -2.93 13.81
C LEU A 25 -12.90 -1.41 14.05
N ASP A 26 -12.94 -0.60 12.99
CA ASP A 26 -13.02 0.87 13.10
C ASP A 26 -14.29 1.34 13.80
N GLY A 27 -15.44 0.68 13.58
CA GLY A 27 -16.68 0.97 14.29
C GLY A 27 -16.62 0.69 15.80
N LEU A 28 -15.67 -0.13 16.25
CA LEU A 28 -15.44 -0.43 17.67
C LEU A 28 -14.34 0.44 18.30
N ARG A 29 -13.77 1.40 17.57
CA ARG A 29 -12.61 2.20 18.02
C ARG A 29 -12.85 2.98 19.31
N ASP A 30 -14.09 3.36 19.58
CA ASP A 30 -14.46 4.17 20.76
C ASP A 30 -14.66 3.31 22.02
N VAL A 31 -14.60 1.97 21.90
CA VAL A 31 -14.61 1.07 23.07
C VAL A 31 -13.33 1.30 23.88
N PRO A 32 -13.41 1.65 25.19
CA PRO A 32 -12.25 2.10 25.96
C PRO A 32 -11.06 1.15 25.96
N TRP A 33 -11.29 -0.16 25.97
CA TRP A 33 -10.21 -1.14 25.91
C TRP A 33 -9.55 -1.18 24.52
N ILE A 34 -10.32 -1.04 23.44
CA ILE A 34 -9.82 -1.03 22.05
C ILE A 34 -9.00 0.23 21.79
N ALA A 35 -9.52 1.40 22.20
CA ALA A 35 -8.84 2.68 22.06
C ALA A 35 -7.48 2.72 22.76
N ARG A 36 -7.35 2.02 23.91
CA ARG A 36 -6.13 2.02 24.73
C ARG A 36 -4.99 1.13 24.20
N HIS A 37 -5.27 0.20 23.28
CA HIS A 37 -4.30 -0.85 22.89
C HIS A 37 -4.05 -0.92 21.37
N ASP A 38 -4.35 0.14 20.60
CA ASP A 38 -4.15 0.21 19.15
C ASP A 38 -4.74 -0.97 18.36
N VAL A 39 -5.81 -1.58 18.90
CA VAL A 39 -6.38 -2.84 18.39
C VAL A 39 -6.89 -2.70 16.97
N VAL A 40 -7.40 -1.53 16.60
CA VAL A 40 -7.90 -1.27 15.25
C VAL A 40 -6.76 -1.35 14.23
N ALA A 41 -5.64 -0.68 14.50
CA ALA A 41 -4.52 -0.63 13.57
C ALA A 41 -3.79 -1.98 13.51
N LEU A 42 -3.52 -2.61 14.65
CA LEU A 42 -2.91 -3.93 14.70
C LEU A 42 -3.83 -5.02 14.14
N GLY A 43 -5.14 -4.89 14.33
CA GLY A 43 -6.14 -5.78 13.74
C GLY A 43 -6.21 -5.65 12.22
N ALA A 44 -6.20 -4.43 11.69
CA ALA A 44 -6.10 -4.19 10.25
C ALA A 44 -4.79 -4.74 9.68
N ALA A 45 -3.66 -4.49 10.33
CA ALA A 45 -2.36 -5.05 9.96
C ALA A 45 -2.40 -6.59 9.93
N ALA A 46 -3.00 -7.22 10.94
CA ALA A 46 -3.17 -8.66 10.99
C ALA A 46 -4.04 -9.18 9.83
N LEU A 47 -5.15 -8.51 9.50
CA LEU A 47 -5.98 -8.87 8.35
C LEU A 47 -5.20 -8.79 7.03
N PHE A 48 -4.50 -7.68 6.80
CA PHE A 48 -3.70 -7.46 5.59
C PHE A 48 -2.49 -8.40 5.50
N LEU A 49 -1.97 -8.91 6.63
CA LEU A 49 -0.86 -9.85 6.63
C LEU A 49 -1.32 -11.32 6.50
N TYR A 50 -2.26 -11.75 7.34
CA TYR A 50 -2.63 -13.16 7.44
C TYR A 50 -3.56 -13.63 6.32
N VAL A 51 -4.48 -12.78 5.83
CA VAL A 51 -5.39 -13.19 4.75
C VAL A 51 -4.62 -13.55 3.47
N PRO A 52 -3.65 -12.75 2.99
CA PRO A 52 -2.79 -13.14 1.87
C PRO A 52 -2.00 -14.43 2.11
N LEU A 53 -1.49 -14.66 3.33
CA LEU A 53 -0.74 -15.87 3.65
C LEU A 53 -1.63 -17.12 3.66
N ILE A 54 -2.88 -16.98 4.13
CA ILE A 54 -3.89 -18.03 4.02
C ILE A 54 -4.21 -18.31 2.55
N MET A 55 -4.40 -17.27 1.73
CA MET A 55 -4.67 -17.42 0.30
C MET A 55 -3.48 -18.03 -0.46
N LEU A 56 -2.25 -17.69 -0.11
CA LEU A 56 -1.04 -18.30 -0.64
C LEU A 56 -1.05 -19.80 -0.37
N LYS A 57 -1.31 -20.20 0.89
CA LYS A 57 -1.39 -21.63 1.26
C LYS A 57 -2.54 -22.33 0.56
N ALA A 58 -3.73 -21.72 0.50
CA ALA A 58 -4.92 -22.29 -0.11
C ALA A 58 -4.77 -22.49 -1.63
N THR A 59 -3.97 -21.65 -2.29
CA THR A 59 -3.69 -21.75 -3.73
C THR A 59 -2.49 -22.62 -4.07
N GLY A 60 -1.75 -23.12 -3.06
CA GLY A 60 -0.50 -23.86 -3.28
C GLY A 60 0.61 -23.03 -3.93
N ALA A 61 0.50 -21.70 -3.89
CA ALA A 61 1.46 -20.80 -4.49
C ALA A 61 2.73 -20.72 -3.63
N ARG A 62 3.87 -20.47 -4.28
CA ARG A 62 5.12 -20.22 -3.55
C ARG A 62 5.18 -18.76 -3.07
N PRO A 63 5.86 -18.46 -1.95
CA PRO A 63 6.03 -17.09 -1.46
C PRO A 63 6.55 -16.09 -2.49
N GLU A 64 7.46 -16.52 -3.37
CA GLU A 64 8.05 -15.68 -4.40
C GLU A 64 7.02 -15.23 -5.46
N GLU A 65 5.95 -15.99 -5.66
CA GLU A 65 4.87 -15.61 -6.57
C GLU A 65 4.10 -14.40 -6.05
N PHE A 66 4.02 -14.26 -4.72
CA PHE A 66 3.48 -13.08 -4.03
C PHE A 66 4.57 -12.04 -3.76
N GLY A 67 5.75 -12.18 -4.37
CA GLY A 67 6.87 -11.24 -4.17
C GLY A 67 7.45 -11.24 -2.76
N ILE A 68 7.13 -12.26 -1.94
CA ILE A 68 7.71 -12.47 -0.61
C ILE A 68 9.04 -13.20 -0.83
N THR A 69 10.11 -12.43 -0.97
CA THR A 69 11.46 -12.94 -1.24
C THR A 69 12.52 -11.94 -0.77
N SER A 70 13.69 -12.45 -0.40
CA SER A 70 14.88 -11.64 -0.12
C SER A 70 15.75 -11.40 -1.37
N ARG A 71 15.41 -12.03 -2.51
CA ARG A 71 16.17 -11.87 -3.76
C ARG A 71 16.11 -10.42 -4.23
N GLY A 72 17.26 -9.82 -4.48
CA GLY A 72 17.35 -8.44 -4.96
C GLY A 72 16.93 -7.40 -3.92
N LEU A 73 17.02 -7.71 -2.62
CA LEU A 73 16.67 -6.77 -1.55
C LEU A 73 17.46 -5.46 -1.64
N GLY A 74 18.77 -5.53 -1.93
CA GLY A 74 19.59 -4.33 -2.13
C GLY A 74 19.07 -3.45 -3.27
N THR A 75 18.77 -4.04 -4.43
CA THR A 75 18.16 -3.33 -5.57
C THR A 75 16.80 -2.75 -5.23
N SER A 76 16.01 -3.47 -4.42
CA SER A 76 14.69 -3.01 -3.96
C SER A 76 14.80 -1.78 -3.07
N ILE A 77 15.73 -1.80 -2.09
CA ILE A 77 16.00 -0.67 -1.20
C ILE A 77 16.48 0.53 -2.01
N TRP A 78 17.45 0.35 -2.92
CA TRP A 78 17.95 1.47 -3.74
C TRP A 78 16.90 2.04 -4.68
N THR A 79 16.03 1.20 -5.25
CA THR A 79 14.90 1.67 -6.07
C THR A 79 13.94 2.49 -5.22
N ALA A 80 13.64 2.05 -3.99
CA ALA A 80 12.78 2.76 -3.05
C ALA A 80 13.36 4.11 -2.63
N VAL A 81 14.62 4.14 -2.22
CA VAL A 81 15.32 5.36 -1.80
C VAL A 81 15.46 6.34 -2.97
N GLY A 82 15.83 5.84 -4.17
CA GLY A 82 15.97 6.67 -5.36
C GLY A 82 14.65 7.31 -5.79
N LEU A 83 13.54 6.57 -5.75
CA LEU A 83 12.21 7.13 -6.01
C LEU A 83 11.75 8.06 -4.88
N ALA A 84 12.02 7.73 -3.62
CA ALA A 84 11.68 8.61 -2.49
C ALA A 84 12.42 9.96 -2.58
N ALA A 85 13.69 9.95 -2.98
CA ALA A 85 14.49 11.16 -3.19
C ALA A 85 13.93 12.07 -4.30
N LEU A 86 13.14 11.52 -5.23
CA LEU A 86 12.42 12.29 -6.24
C LEU A 86 11.02 12.72 -5.76
N PHE A 87 10.24 11.77 -5.25
CA PHE A 87 8.82 11.96 -4.93
C PHE A 87 8.61 12.78 -3.66
N VAL A 88 9.43 12.60 -2.62
CA VAL A 88 9.25 13.32 -1.35
C VAL A 88 9.49 14.83 -1.53
N PRO A 89 10.60 15.31 -2.16
CA PRO A 89 10.76 16.73 -2.41
C PRO A 89 9.68 17.31 -3.33
N ALA A 90 9.28 16.58 -4.37
CA ALA A 90 8.19 17.00 -5.26
C ALA A 90 6.87 17.14 -4.48
N PHE A 91 6.55 16.18 -3.61
CA PHE A 91 5.39 16.25 -2.73
C PHE A 91 5.46 17.46 -1.80
N LEU A 92 6.58 17.69 -1.11
CA LEU A 92 6.73 18.82 -0.19
C LEU A 92 6.58 20.17 -0.93
N LEU A 93 7.14 20.29 -2.13
CA LEU A 93 7.02 21.49 -2.95
C LEU A 93 5.58 21.73 -3.40
N LEU A 94 4.92 20.72 -3.97
CA LEU A 94 3.55 20.84 -4.45
C LEU A 94 2.56 21.06 -3.30
N TYR A 95 2.74 20.34 -2.20
CA TYR A 95 1.91 20.50 -1.01
C TYR A 95 2.14 21.87 -0.36
N GLY A 96 3.38 22.35 -0.28
CA GLY A 96 3.69 23.69 0.21
C GLY A 96 3.12 24.80 -0.66
N ALA A 97 3.16 24.64 -1.98
CA ALA A 97 2.50 25.55 -2.93
C ALA A 97 0.97 25.53 -2.73
N TYR A 98 0.37 24.34 -2.60
CA TYR A 98 -1.06 24.20 -2.31
C TYR A 98 -1.45 24.93 -1.01
N ARG A 99 -0.71 24.72 0.09
CA ARG A 99 -1.00 25.38 1.37
C ARG A 99 -0.86 26.90 1.28
N THR A 100 0.18 27.40 0.63
CA THR A 100 0.41 28.85 0.53
C THR A 100 -0.64 29.50 -0.36
N LEU A 101 -0.91 28.93 -1.53
CA LEU A 101 -1.76 29.55 -2.55
C LEU A 101 -3.26 29.38 -2.26
N TRP A 102 -3.67 28.25 -1.67
CA TRP A 102 -5.08 27.94 -1.44
C TRP A 102 -5.51 28.05 0.01
N LEU A 103 -4.62 27.77 0.97
CA LEU A 103 -4.97 27.80 2.40
C LEU A 103 -4.41 29.05 3.12
N GLY A 104 -3.63 29.89 2.43
CA GLY A 104 -2.98 31.06 3.03
C GLY A 104 -2.01 30.72 4.16
N ALA A 105 -1.50 29.48 4.21
CA ALA A 105 -0.66 28.98 5.30
C ALA A 105 0.68 28.45 4.77
N PRO A 106 1.82 28.79 5.40
CA PRO A 106 3.11 28.27 4.97
C PRO A 106 3.26 26.77 5.29
N LEU A 107 4.07 26.06 4.51
CA LEU A 107 4.54 24.73 4.88
C LEU A 107 5.46 24.83 6.11
N ARG A 108 5.18 24.09 7.17
CA ARG A 108 6.11 23.94 8.30
C ARG A 108 6.53 22.49 8.40
N LEU A 109 7.82 22.28 8.63
CA LEU A 109 8.39 20.97 8.89
C LEU A 109 8.69 20.88 10.38
N ALA A 110 8.11 19.90 11.06
CA ALA A 110 8.31 19.64 12.47
C ALA A 110 8.54 18.14 12.65
N PHE A 111 9.73 17.76 13.10
CA PHE A 111 10.05 16.36 13.37
C PHE A 111 9.49 15.96 14.74
N PRO A 112 8.48 15.07 14.81
CA PRO A 112 7.96 14.62 16.09
C PRO A 112 9.06 13.89 16.88
N SER A 113 9.06 14.08 18.20
CA SER A 113 9.87 13.25 19.11
C SER A 113 9.51 11.78 18.88
N GLY A 114 10.50 10.94 18.59
CA GLY A 114 10.26 9.53 18.29
C GLY A 114 9.98 9.22 16.81
N TRP A 115 10.26 10.14 15.88
CA TRP A 115 10.11 9.89 14.45
C TRP A 115 10.70 8.55 13.96
N PRO A 116 11.89 8.09 14.41
CA PRO A 116 12.40 6.77 13.99
C PRO A 116 11.48 5.61 14.37
N LEU A 117 10.86 5.67 15.56
CA LEU A 117 9.90 4.66 16.01
C LEU A 117 8.61 4.72 15.20
N LEU A 118 8.12 5.93 14.89
CA LEU A 118 6.96 6.12 14.01
C LEU A 118 7.22 5.59 12.61
N LEU A 119 8.40 5.86 12.04
CA LEU A 119 8.78 5.32 10.73
C LEU A 119 8.84 3.78 10.78
N ALA A 120 9.41 3.19 11.83
CA ALA A 120 9.42 1.74 12.01
C ALA A 120 8.00 1.17 12.12
N TYR A 121 7.11 1.83 12.86
CA TYR A 121 5.69 1.47 12.93
C TYR A 121 5.04 1.52 11.55
N HIS A 122 5.25 2.58 10.77
CA HIS A 122 4.72 2.67 9.41
C HIS A 122 5.34 1.62 8.48
N LEU A 123 6.60 1.25 8.68
CA LEU A 123 7.23 0.21 7.88
C LEU A 123 6.62 -1.17 8.16
N PHE A 124 6.51 -1.55 9.43
CA PHE A 124 6.17 -2.93 9.83
C PHE A 124 4.67 -3.15 10.09
N CYS A 125 3.95 -2.14 10.56
CA CYS A 125 2.54 -2.24 10.95
C CYS A 125 1.58 -1.65 9.91
N VAL A 126 2.08 -0.88 8.94
CA VAL A 126 1.24 -0.26 7.88
C VAL A 126 1.68 -0.73 6.50
N ALA A 127 2.86 -0.30 6.05
CA ALA A 127 3.34 -0.53 4.70
C ALA A 127 3.53 -2.02 4.39
N LEU A 128 4.23 -2.76 5.25
CA LEU A 128 4.48 -4.19 5.00
C LEU A 128 3.17 -4.99 4.88
N PRO A 129 2.21 -4.94 5.84
CA PRO A 129 0.93 -5.63 5.71
C PRO A 129 0.16 -5.22 4.46
N GLU A 130 0.04 -3.92 4.19
CA GLU A 130 -0.69 -3.45 3.02
C GLU A 130 -0.03 -3.91 1.72
N GLU A 131 1.29 -3.84 1.60
CA GLU A 131 1.98 -4.31 0.39
C GLU A 131 1.93 -5.84 0.23
N VAL A 132 1.93 -6.61 1.32
CA VAL A 132 1.65 -8.05 1.28
C VAL A 132 0.25 -8.31 0.70
N PHE A 133 -0.75 -7.53 1.10
CA PHE A 133 -2.11 -7.67 0.59
C PHE A 133 -2.27 -7.21 -0.86
N TYR A 134 -1.96 -5.95 -1.15
CA TYR A 134 -2.24 -5.36 -2.45
C TYR A 134 -1.25 -5.81 -3.52
N ARG A 135 0.05 -5.87 -3.22
CA ARG A 135 1.10 -6.15 -4.21
C ARG A 135 1.46 -7.62 -4.20
N GLY A 136 1.47 -8.23 -3.01
CA GLY A 136 1.69 -9.65 -2.85
C GLY A 136 0.52 -10.48 -3.37
N TYR A 137 -0.66 -10.36 -2.76
CA TYR A 137 -1.83 -11.14 -3.15
C TYR A 137 -2.57 -10.55 -4.37
N VAL A 138 -3.24 -9.40 -4.22
CA VAL A 138 -4.20 -8.86 -5.21
C VAL A 138 -3.57 -8.73 -6.60
N GLN A 139 -2.45 -8.00 -6.71
CA GLN A 139 -1.77 -7.76 -7.98
C GLN A 139 -1.23 -9.05 -8.59
N SER A 140 -0.58 -9.92 -7.81
CA SER A 140 0.03 -11.15 -8.34
C SER A 140 -1.03 -12.15 -8.81
N ARG A 141 -2.16 -12.28 -8.10
CA ARG A 141 -3.29 -13.12 -8.53
C ARG A 141 -3.81 -12.68 -9.90
N LEU A 142 -4.10 -11.38 -10.04
CA LEU A 142 -4.62 -10.82 -11.28
C LEU A 142 -3.62 -10.96 -12.44
N ASN A 143 -2.33 -10.69 -12.19
CA ASN A 143 -1.27 -10.84 -13.20
C ASN A 143 -0.96 -12.30 -13.55
N GLY A 144 -1.27 -13.26 -12.67
CA GLY A 144 -1.23 -14.69 -12.99
C GLY A 144 -2.41 -15.18 -13.85
N ALA A 145 -3.49 -14.40 -13.95
CA ALA A 145 -4.69 -14.74 -14.71
C ALA A 145 -4.87 -13.92 -15.99
N MET A 146 -4.13 -12.82 -16.14
CA MET A 146 -4.27 -11.86 -17.25
C MET A 146 -2.91 -11.45 -17.82
N PRO A 147 -2.82 -11.17 -19.13
CA PRO A 147 -1.56 -10.80 -19.76
C PRO A 147 -1.06 -9.41 -19.32
N ARG A 148 0.27 -9.26 -19.28
CA ARG A 148 0.95 -7.96 -19.11
C ARG A 148 1.14 -7.31 -20.48
N ARG A 149 0.27 -6.37 -20.85
CA ARG A 149 0.24 -5.75 -22.19
C ARG A 149 0.88 -4.38 -22.25
N ILE A 150 1.09 -3.73 -21.12
CA ILE A 150 1.63 -2.37 -21.04
C ILE A 150 3.13 -2.46 -20.73
N ARG A 151 3.97 -1.64 -21.38
CA ARG A 151 5.38 -1.48 -21.00
C ARG A 151 5.63 -0.05 -20.56
N LEU A 152 6.14 0.12 -19.34
CA LEU A 152 6.47 1.43 -18.77
C LEU A 152 7.84 1.36 -18.09
N PHE A 153 8.79 2.20 -18.53
CA PHE A 153 10.18 2.19 -18.05
C PHE A 153 10.78 0.78 -17.99
N SER A 154 10.71 0.08 -19.12
CA SER A 154 11.18 -1.32 -19.30
C SER A 154 10.50 -2.36 -18.41
N THR A 155 9.40 -2.01 -17.74
CA THR A 155 8.63 -2.91 -16.87
C THR A 155 7.33 -3.32 -17.54
N ALA A 156 7.05 -4.62 -17.60
CA ALA A 156 5.80 -5.14 -18.13
C ALA A 156 4.70 -5.07 -17.07
N LEU A 157 3.60 -4.40 -17.38
CA LEU A 157 2.45 -4.16 -16.51
C LEU A 157 1.19 -4.78 -17.12
N GLY A 158 0.33 -5.32 -16.25
CA GLY A 158 -0.96 -5.91 -16.62
C GLY A 158 -2.13 -5.18 -15.98
N PHE A 159 -3.35 -5.64 -16.28
CA PHE A 159 -4.56 -5.13 -15.65
C PHE A 159 -4.53 -5.23 -14.12
N GLY A 160 -3.84 -6.25 -13.57
CA GLY A 160 -3.69 -6.42 -12.13
C GLY A 160 -2.98 -5.27 -11.44
N TRP A 161 -2.04 -4.59 -12.11
CA TRP A 161 -1.37 -3.40 -11.60
C TRP A 161 -2.36 -2.24 -11.41
N PHE A 162 -3.16 -1.95 -12.43
CA PHE A 162 -4.15 -0.88 -12.39
C PHE A 162 -5.25 -1.18 -11.38
N TYR A 163 -5.80 -2.40 -11.41
CA TYR A 163 -6.91 -2.78 -10.53
C TYR A 163 -6.49 -2.88 -9.06
N ALA A 164 -5.28 -3.35 -8.76
CA ALA A 164 -4.74 -3.31 -7.40
C ALA A 164 -4.61 -1.87 -6.87
N ALA A 165 -4.13 -0.94 -7.69
CA ALA A 165 -4.06 0.48 -7.33
C ALA A 165 -5.46 1.09 -7.13
N PHE A 166 -6.44 0.70 -7.95
CA PHE A 166 -7.83 1.11 -7.80
C PHE A 166 -8.42 0.62 -6.47
N LEU A 167 -8.27 -0.68 -6.15
CA LEU A 167 -8.73 -1.25 -4.88
C LEU A 167 -8.03 -0.62 -3.68
N PHE A 168 -6.74 -0.31 -3.78
CA PHE A 168 -5.98 0.41 -2.76
C PHE A 168 -6.62 1.77 -2.46
N ALA A 169 -6.92 2.56 -3.49
CA ALA A 169 -7.57 3.87 -3.34
C ALA A 169 -9.01 3.76 -2.84
N LEU A 170 -9.76 2.78 -3.34
CA LEU A 170 -11.12 2.50 -2.92
C LEU A 170 -11.18 2.13 -1.43
N GLY A 171 -10.24 1.31 -0.94
CA GLY A 171 -10.15 0.96 0.48
C GLY A 171 -9.92 2.19 1.35
N HIS A 172 -8.99 3.07 0.95
CA HIS A 172 -8.73 4.34 1.63
C HIS A 172 -9.93 5.29 1.63
N PHE A 173 -10.69 5.32 0.53
CA PHE A 173 -11.92 6.09 0.43
C PHE A 173 -13.01 5.52 1.36
N ILE A 174 -13.32 4.22 1.29
CA ILE A 174 -14.41 3.58 2.07
C ILE A 174 -14.17 3.69 3.58
N MET A 175 -12.92 3.65 4.04
CA MET A 175 -12.66 3.75 5.48
C MET A 175 -13.08 5.11 6.05
N VAL A 176 -12.88 6.21 5.31
CA VAL A 176 -13.01 7.58 5.84
C VAL A 176 -14.07 8.43 5.12
N HIS A 177 -14.54 8.02 3.93
CA HIS A 177 -15.49 8.72 3.06
C HIS A 177 -15.07 10.15 2.66
N ARG A 178 -13.76 10.34 2.42
CA ARG A 178 -13.16 11.63 2.03
C ARG A 178 -12.59 11.55 0.61
N LEU A 179 -13.02 12.43 -0.30
CA LEU A 179 -12.69 12.34 -1.74
C LEU A 179 -11.18 12.43 -2.02
N GLU A 180 -10.44 13.20 -1.25
CA GLU A 180 -8.99 13.30 -1.33
C GLU A 180 -8.27 11.96 -1.12
N ARG A 181 -8.93 10.97 -0.50
CA ARG A 181 -8.35 9.62 -0.33
C ARG A 181 -8.18 8.90 -1.66
N TRP A 182 -8.91 9.28 -2.70
CA TRP A 182 -8.68 8.79 -4.06
C TRP A 182 -7.29 9.15 -4.60
N ALA A 183 -6.64 10.19 -4.07
CA ALA A 183 -5.28 10.55 -4.46
C ALA A 183 -4.27 9.41 -4.20
N THR A 184 -4.57 8.49 -3.27
CA THR A 184 -3.75 7.29 -3.00
C THR A 184 -3.70 6.32 -4.18
N PHE A 185 -4.54 6.49 -5.20
CA PHE A 185 -4.44 5.76 -6.47
C PHE A 185 -3.08 5.97 -7.14
N LEU A 186 -2.56 7.20 -7.14
CA LEU A 186 -1.29 7.55 -7.79
C LEU A 186 -0.07 6.87 -7.16
N PRO A 187 0.21 7.00 -5.84
CA PRO A 187 1.26 6.21 -5.22
C PRO A 187 0.97 4.71 -5.33
N GLY A 188 -0.32 4.31 -5.34
CA GLY A 188 -0.71 2.93 -5.54
C GLY A 188 -0.23 2.33 -6.88
N LEU A 189 -0.23 3.13 -7.95
CA LEU A 189 0.37 2.76 -9.24
C LEU A 189 1.90 2.65 -9.13
N VAL A 190 2.56 3.58 -8.44
CA VAL A 190 4.02 3.52 -8.25
C VAL A 190 4.42 2.26 -7.49
N PHE A 191 3.72 1.93 -6.39
CA PHE A 191 3.97 0.71 -5.61
C PHE A 191 3.86 -0.55 -6.47
N GLY A 192 2.79 -0.65 -7.27
CA GLY A 192 2.59 -1.79 -8.15
C GLY A 192 3.62 -1.87 -9.29
N TRP A 193 4.10 -0.73 -9.80
CA TRP A 193 5.21 -0.69 -10.76
C TRP A 193 6.51 -1.19 -10.12
N MET A 194 6.83 -0.74 -8.90
CA MET A 194 8.03 -1.19 -8.18
C MET A 194 8.01 -2.71 -7.94
N ARG A 195 6.84 -3.29 -7.63
CA ARG A 195 6.67 -4.74 -7.52
C ARG A 195 7.02 -5.48 -8.81
N GLU A 196 6.58 -4.99 -9.97
CA GLU A 196 6.89 -5.64 -11.26
C GLU A 196 8.35 -5.40 -11.66
N ARG A 197 8.91 -4.22 -11.34
CA ARG A 197 10.29 -3.85 -11.67
C ARG A 197 11.34 -4.63 -10.90
N THR A 198 11.06 -4.91 -9.62
CA THR A 198 12.01 -5.56 -8.69
C THR A 198 11.69 -7.02 -8.43
N GLY A 199 10.46 -7.45 -8.74
CA GLY A 199 10.01 -8.83 -8.53
C GLY A 199 9.50 -9.11 -7.12
N GLY A 200 9.66 -8.20 -6.16
CA GLY A 200 9.26 -8.38 -4.76
C GLY A 200 8.52 -7.20 -4.16
N ILE A 201 8.01 -7.36 -2.93
CA ILE A 201 7.27 -6.32 -2.20
C ILE A 201 8.17 -5.40 -1.34
N ALA A 202 9.47 -5.70 -1.21
CA ALA A 202 10.36 -4.90 -0.38
C ALA A 202 10.50 -3.46 -0.89
N ALA A 203 10.62 -3.26 -2.20
CA ALA A 203 10.73 -1.94 -2.81
C ALA A 203 9.49 -1.07 -2.54
N PRO A 204 8.25 -1.51 -2.86
CA PRO A 204 7.08 -0.72 -2.52
C PRO A 204 6.89 -0.56 -1.01
N THR A 205 7.24 -1.55 -0.18
CA THR A 205 7.12 -1.46 1.29
C THR A 205 7.97 -0.34 1.86
N VAL A 206 9.26 -0.29 1.48
CA VAL A 206 10.18 0.75 1.95
C VAL A 206 9.75 2.12 1.42
N PHE A 207 9.42 2.23 0.14
CA PHE A 207 8.99 3.49 -0.47
C PHE A 207 7.68 4.01 0.16
N HIS A 208 6.71 3.14 0.41
CA HIS A 208 5.47 3.47 1.11
C HIS A 208 5.75 4.00 2.52
N ALA A 209 6.58 3.32 3.31
CA ALA A 209 6.97 3.79 4.64
C ALA A 209 7.64 5.17 4.61
N LEU A 210 8.53 5.42 3.64
CA LEU A 210 9.18 6.72 3.44
C LEU A 210 8.18 7.81 3.07
N CYS A 211 7.22 7.52 2.18
CA CYS A 211 6.14 8.46 1.85
C CYS A 211 5.27 8.79 3.07
N ASN A 212 4.89 7.80 3.87
CA ASN A 212 4.12 8.03 5.09
C ASN A 212 4.94 8.85 6.09
N GLY A 213 6.21 8.47 6.31
CA GLY A 213 7.14 9.21 7.16
C GLY A 213 7.32 10.67 6.75
N ALA A 214 7.27 10.96 5.44
CA ALA A 214 7.33 12.32 4.90
C ALA A 214 6.11 13.16 5.27
N VAL A 215 4.92 12.57 5.27
CA VAL A 215 3.68 13.27 5.66
C VAL A 215 3.67 13.55 7.17
N LEU A 216 4.27 12.69 8.00
CA LEU A 216 4.25 12.82 9.47
C LEU A 216 4.98 14.05 10.02
N PHE A 217 5.95 14.63 9.30
CA PHE A 217 6.66 15.82 9.75
C PHE A 217 6.16 17.12 9.13
N VAL A 218 5.05 17.09 8.37
CA VAL A 218 4.45 18.29 7.81
C VAL A 218 3.31 18.78 8.70
N THR A 219 3.36 20.04 9.12
CA THR A 219 2.35 20.70 9.99
C THR A 219 1.85 22.00 9.40
#